data_AF-A0AA35ISQ0-F1
#
_entry.id   AF-A0AA35ISQ0-F1
#
_cell.length_a   1.000
_cell.length_b   1.000
_cell.length_c   1.000
_cell.angle_alpha   90.00
_cell.angle_beta   90.00
_cell.angle_gamma   90.00
#
_symmetry.space_group_name_H-M   'P 1'
#
loop_
_entity.id
_entity.type
_entity.pdbx_description
1 polymer ?
#
loop_
_entity_poly.entity_id
_entity_poly.type
_entity_poly.pdbx_seq_one_letter_code
_entity_poly.pdbx_strand_id
1 'polypeptide(L)'
;MMTNDIKETQSIQPDASEIKELKEELANVRKRKRRTKKINKLTDGQIRINHVSSEKKRRELERAIFDELVTVVPDLQPQESRSELIIYLKSLSYLNWLYERNENIRKQIMAKRVARTSSNNSSTEEQQNDDISDLVPRELIWELGNEQNGQ
;
A
#
# COMPACT_ATOMS: atom_id res chain seq x y z
N MET A 1 -8.67 -46.22 -41.29
CA MET A 1 -7.78 -47.37 -41.04
C MET A 1 -6.41 -47.01 -41.59
N MET A 2 -5.42 -46.77 -40.74
CA MET A 2 -4.00 -46.70 -41.09
C MET A 2 -3.18 -47.06 -39.85
N THR A 3 -2.12 -47.79 -40.09
CA THR A 3 -1.46 -48.79 -39.23
C THR A 3 -0.37 -48.24 -38.33
N ASN A 4 -0.07 -49.03 -37.29
CA ASN A 4 0.97 -48.86 -36.28
C ASN A 4 2.39 -48.80 -36.85
N ASP A 5 3.26 -48.02 -36.23
CA ASP A 5 4.70 -48.32 -36.14
C ASP A 5 5.23 -47.97 -34.73
N ILE A 6 5.69 -49.01 -34.06
CA ILE A 6 6.25 -49.03 -32.71
C ILE A 6 7.76 -48.84 -32.85
N LYS A 7 8.32 -47.80 -32.21
CA LYS A 7 9.76 -47.73 -31.95
C LYS A 7 10.04 -48.11 -30.50
N GLU A 8 10.72 -49.25 -30.42
CA GLU A 8 11.32 -49.92 -29.28
C GLU A 8 12.10 -48.94 -28.37
N THR A 9 11.70 -48.85 -27.10
CA THR A 9 12.50 -48.21 -26.06
C THR A 9 12.99 -49.29 -25.10
N GLN A 10 14.31 -49.41 -25.02
CA GLN A 10 15.01 -50.40 -24.22
C GLN A 10 14.67 -50.22 -22.73
N SER A 11 14.19 -51.30 -22.13
CA SER A 11 13.86 -51.43 -20.72
C SER A 11 15.12 -51.37 -19.86
N ILE A 12 15.42 -50.21 -19.29
CA ILE A 12 16.36 -50.09 -18.16
C ILE A 12 15.60 -50.55 -16.91
N GLN A 13 15.82 -51.79 -16.49
CA GLN A 13 15.30 -52.32 -15.24
C GLN A 13 16.11 -51.71 -14.08
N PRO A 14 15.50 -50.96 -13.15
CA PRO A 14 16.20 -50.49 -11.97
C PRO A 14 16.55 -51.67 -11.05
N ASP A 15 17.80 -51.74 -10.60
CA ASP A 15 18.28 -52.75 -9.66
C ASP A 15 17.50 -52.67 -8.33
N ALA A 16 17.10 -53.82 -7.80
CA ALA A 16 16.24 -53.94 -6.62
C ALA A 16 16.86 -53.30 -5.37
N SER A 17 18.19 -53.17 -5.35
CA SER A 17 18.99 -52.52 -4.33
C SER A 17 18.70 -51.01 -4.25
N GLU A 18 18.58 -50.36 -5.40
CA GLU A 18 18.39 -48.91 -5.55
C GLU A 18 16.95 -48.49 -5.16
N ILE A 19 15.97 -49.36 -5.43
CA ILE A 19 14.57 -49.17 -5.00
C ILE A 19 14.45 -49.25 -3.48
N LYS A 20 15.27 -50.09 -2.82
CA LYS A 20 15.22 -50.28 -1.37
C LYS A 20 15.81 -49.08 -0.64
N GLU A 21 16.92 -48.55 -1.12
CA GLU A 21 17.58 -47.36 -0.58
C GLU A 21 16.74 -46.09 -0.76
N LEU A 22 16.13 -45.89 -1.95
CA LEU A 22 15.19 -44.79 -2.19
C LEU A 22 13.92 -44.89 -1.34
N LYS A 23 13.40 -46.10 -1.10
CA LYS A 23 12.24 -46.32 -0.21
C LYS A 23 12.58 -46.01 1.25
N GLU A 24 13.80 -46.30 1.69
CA GLU A 24 14.26 -46.07 3.06
C GLU A 24 14.55 -44.58 3.32
N GLU A 25 15.10 -43.87 2.33
CA GLU A 25 15.20 -42.39 2.34
C GLU A 25 13.82 -41.71 2.35
N LEU A 26 12.87 -42.16 1.51
CA LEU A 26 11.49 -41.67 1.52
C LEU A 26 10.77 -41.95 2.86
N ALA A 27 11.07 -43.08 3.50
CA ALA A 27 10.53 -43.43 4.80
C ALA A 27 11.10 -42.54 5.92
N ASN A 28 12.39 -42.16 5.84
CA ASN A 28 13.00 -41.25 6.82
C ASN A 28 12.55 -39.79 6.64
N VAL A 29 12.30 -39.32 5.42
CA VAL A 29 11.66 -37.99 5.18
C VAL A 29 10.24 -37.94 5.74
N ARG A 30 9.52 -39.06 5.74
CA ARG A 30 8.16 -39.19 6.31
C ARG A 30 8.09 -39.20 7.84
N LYS A 31 9.22 -39.31 8.55
CA LYS A 31 9.28 -39.15 10.02
C LYS A 31 9.30 -37.69 10.48
N ARG A 32 9.17 -36.73 9.56
CA ARG A 32 8.82 -35.34 9.90
C ARG A 32 7.45 -35.34 10.58
N LYS A 33 7.45 -35.10 11.90
CA LYS A 33 6.31 -34.93 12.81
C LYS A 33 4.99 -34.77 12.04
N ARG A 34 4.15 -35.80 12.07
CA ARG A 34 2.75 -35.69 11.63
C ARG A 34 2.18 -34.44 12.29
N ARG A 35 1.94 -33.37 11.52
CA ARG A 35 1.16 -32.22 11.99
C ARG A 35 -0.14 -32.81 12.49
N THR A 36 -0.32 -32.84 13.81
CA THR A 36 -1.59 -33.16 14.44
C THR A 36 -2.61 -32.32 13.69
N LYS A 37 -3.57 -32.96 13.00
CA LYS A 37 -4.65 -32.26 12.31
C LYS A 37 -5.20 -31.28 13.34
N LYS A 38 -5.11 -29.97 13.08
CA LYS A 38 -5.75 -28.98 13.93
C LYS A 38 -7.20 -29.42 13.99
N ILE A 39 -7.64 -29.90 15.16
CA ILE A 39 -9.05 -30.11 15.43
C ILE A 39 -9.64 -28.73 15.21
N ASN A 40 -10.37 -28.54 14.11
CA ASN A 40 -11.02 -27.28 13.82
C ASN A 40 -11.94 -27.01 15.02
N LYS A 41 -11.53 -26.07 15.87
CA LYS A 41 -12.28 -25.70 17.10
C LYS A 41 -13.62 -25.04 16.78
N LEU A 42 -13.92 -24.83 15.50
CA LEU A 42 -15.08 -24.14 14.98
C LEU A 42 -15.79 -25.08 14.02
N THR A 43 -17.05 -25.36 14.30
CA THR A 43 -17.96 -26.07 13.40
C THR A 43 -18.12 -25.27 12.09
N ASP A 44 -18.48 -25.92 10.99
CA ASP A 44 -18.69 -25.25 9.69
C ASP A 44 -19.71 -24.09 9.79
N GLY A 45 -20.75 -24.25 10.61
CA GLY A 45 -21.68 -23.16 10.94
C GLY A 45 -21.03 -21.98 11.67
N GLN A 46 -20.12 -22.26 12.61
CA GLN A 46 -19.39 -21.22 13.35
C GLN A 46 -18.39 -20.47 12.45
N ILE A 47 -17.76 -21.17 11.51
CA ILE A 47 -16.88 -20.56 10.50
C ILE A 47 -17.70 -19.62 9.62
N ARG A 48 -18.88 -20.05 9.15
CA ARG A 48 -19.77 -19.23 8.34
C ARG A 48 -20.22 -17.97 9.08
N ILE A 49 -20.63 -18.09 10.34
CA ILE A 49 -21.03 -16.96 11.18
C ILE A 49 -19.86 -15.99 11.34
N ASN A 50 -18.67 -16.51 11.67
CA ASN A 50 -17.49 -15.68 11.88
C ASN A 50 -17.03 -14.99 10.58
N HIS A 51 -17.15 -15.66 9.43
CA HIS A 51 -16.86 -15.06 8.14
C HIS A 51 -17.78 -13.87 7.85
N VAL A 52 -19.10 -14.07 8.01
CA VAL A 52 -20.09 -12.99 7.80
C VAL A 52 -19.86 -11.83 8.79
N SER A 53 -19.58 -12.12 10.06
CA SER A 53 -19.33 -11.07 11.06
C SER A 53 -18.02 -10.33 10.79
N SER A 54 -16.95 -11.04 10.40
CA SER A 54 -15.66 -10.44 10.07
C SER A 54 -15.77 -9.55 8.84
N GLU A 55 -16.48 -9.99 7.81
CA GLU A 55 -16.71 -9.21 6.60
C GLU A 55 -17.62 -8.01 6.86
N LYS A 56 -18.65 -8.17 7.69
CA LYS A 56 -19.50 -7.04 8.11
C LYS A 56 -18.66 -5.98 8.81
N LYS A 57 -17.82 -6.37 9.77
CA LYS A 57 -16.90 -5.47 10.48
C LYS A 57 -15.91 -4.79 9.53
N ARG A 58 -15.36 -5.53 8.56
CA ARG A 58 -14.46 -4.97 7.53
C ARG A 58 -15.16 -3.86 6.74
N ARG A 59 -16.39 -4.11 6.27
CA ARG A 59 -17.17 -3.12 5.51
C ARG A 59 -17.63 -1.94 6.36
N GLU A 60 -17.90 -2.14 7.65
CA GLU A 60 -18.22 -1.05 8.58
C GLU A 60 -17.01 -0.14 8.78
N LEU A 61 -15.81 -0.70 8.93
CA LEU A 61 -14.57 0.09 9.01
C LEU A 61 -14.31 0.87 7.72
N GLU A 62 -14.44 0.21 6.57
CA GLU A 62 -14.27 0.84 5.26
C GLU A 62 -15.24 2.01 5.07
N ARG A 63 -16.51 1.84 5.45
CA ARG A 63 -17.49 2.94 5.43
C ARG A 63 -17.14 4.07 6.38
N ALA A 64 -16.67 3.77 7.59
CA ALA A 64 -16.27 4.80 8.53
C ALA A 64 -15.14 5.68 7.99
N ILE A 65 -14.19 5.10 7.24
CA ILE A 65 -13.11 5.85 6.59
C ILE A 65 -13.68 6.78 5.50
N PHE A 66 -14.62 6.30 4.69
CA PHE A 66 -15.27 7.13 3.68
C PHE A 66 -16.13 8.24 4.30
N ASP A 67 -16.83 7.96 5.40
CA ASP A 67 -17.58 8.96 6.14
C ASP A 67 -16.65 10.05 6.70
N GLU A 68 -15.49 9.67 7.26
CA GLU A 68 -14.46 10.61 7.70
C GLU A 68 -13.97 11.49 6.54
N LEU A 69 -13.70 10.89 5.37
CA LEU A 69 -13.24 11.63 4.20
C LEU A 69 -14.27 12.67 3.71
N VAL A 70 -15.56 12.35 3.79
CA VAL A 70 -16.66 13.29 3.49
C VAL A 70 -16.70 14.45 4.47
N THR A 71 -16.32 14.24 5.74
CA THR A 71 -16.25 15.35 6.72
C THR A 71 -15.07 16.30 6.48
N VAL A 72 -13.95 15.79 5.96
CA VAL A 72 -12.72 16.56 5.74
C VAL A 72 -12.80 17.37 4.45
N VAL A 73 -13.38 16.79 3.39
CA VAL A 73 -13.44 17.44 2.07
C VAL A 73 -14.69 18.30 1.97
N PRO A 74 -14.57 19.64 1.88
CA PRO A 74 -15.72 20.55 1.93
C PRO A 74 -16.68 20.40 0.73
N ASP A 75 -16.18 19.91 -0.41
CA ASP A 75 -16.96 19.74 -1.64
C ASP A 75 -17.77 18.43 -1.66
N LEU A 76 -17.57 17.55 -0.68
CA LEU A 76 -18.27 16.27 -0.56
C LEU A 76 -19.53 16.45 0.29
N GLN A 77 -20.69 16.11 -0.27
CA GLN A 77 -21.95 16.16 0.46
C GLN A 77 -22.24 14.82 1.15
N PRO A 78 -22.96 14.80 2.30
CA PRO A 78 -23.32 13.56 2.99
C PRO A 78 -24.10 12.54 2.14
N GLN A 79 -24.76 13.00 1.07
CA GLN A 79 -25.49 12.18 0.11
C GLN A 79 -24.55 11.43 -0.85
N GLU A 80 -23.32 11.93 -1.06
CA GLU A 80 -22.32 11.37 -1.97
C GLU A 80 -21.41 10.33 -1.27
N SER A 81 -21.56 10.15 0.04
CA SER A 81 -20.81 9.17 0.86
C SER A 81 -20.96 7.72 0.40
N ARG A 82 -21.92 7.44 -0.50
CA ARG A 82 -22.17 6.11 -1.04
C ARG A 82 -21.42 5.82 -2.34
N SER A 83 -20.80 6.80 -2.98
CA SER A 83 -20.10 6.64 -4.25
C SER A 83 -18.59 6.76 -4.07
N GLU A 84 -17.91 5.62 -3.98
CA GLU A 84 -16.45 5.54 -3.82
C GLU A 84 -15.71 6.39 -4.87
N LEU A 85 -16.12 6.29 -6.14
CA LEU A 85 -15.50 7.03 -7.24
C LEU A 85 -15.60 8.55 -7.07
N ILE A 86 -16.77 9.06 -6.67
CA ILE A 86 -16.98 10.50 -6.45
C ILE A 86 -16.13 10.97 -5.29
N ILE A 87 -16.08 10.18 -4.21
CA ILE A 87 -15.25 10.48 -3.04
C ILE A 87 -13.78 10.61 -3.45
N TYR A 88 -13.25 9.64 -4.19
CA TYR A 88 -11.85 9.71 -4.65
C TYR A 88 -11.59 10.91 -5.56
N LEU A 89 -12.45 11.14 -6.55
CA LEU A 89 -12.26 12.22 -7.51
C LEU A 89 -12.26 13.60 -6.82
N LYS A 90 -13.25 13.87 -5.97
CA LYS A 90 -13.34 15.13 -5.24
C LYS A 90 -12.20 15.28 -4.23
N SER A 91 -11.80 14.20 -3.57
CA SER A 91 -10.66 14.22 -2.64
C SER A 91 -9.35 14.57 -3.36
N LEU A 92 -9.11 14.00 -4.55
CA LEU A 92 -7.95 14.34 -5.37
C LEU A 92 -7.98 15.80 -5.82
N SER A 93 -9.13 16.29 -6.28
CA SER A 93 -9.29 17.71 -6.65
C SER A 93 -9.02 18.64 -5.46
N TYR A 94 -9.54 18.31 -4.29
CA TYR A 94 -9.31 19.08 -3.08
C TYR A 94 -7.84 19.07 -2.63
N LEU A 95 -7.18 17.92 -2.74
CA LEU A 95 -5.76 17.79 -2.44
C LEU A 95 -4.91 18.68 -3.37
N ASN A 96 -5.19 18.67 -4.68
CA ASN A 96 -4.51 19.55 -5.63
C ASN A 96 -4.74 21.03 -5.29
N TRP A 97 -5.97 21.40 -4.96
CA TRP A 97 -6.29 22.76 -4.53
C TRP A 97 -5.51 23.16 -3.26
N LEU A 98 -5.40 22.26 -2.28
CA LEU A 98 -4.60 22.52 -1.06
C LEU A 98 -3.13 22.76 -1.39
N TYR A 99 -2.55 21.99 -2.30
CA TYR A 99 -1.16 22.19 -2.73
C TYR A 99 -0.96 23.54 -3.42
N GLU A 100 -1.79 23.87 -4.41
CA GLU A 100 -1.72 25.17 -5.10
C GLU A 100 -1.94 26.34 -4.13
N ARG A 101 -2.89 26.19 -3.20
CA ARG A 101 -3.19 27.20 -2.19
C ARG A 101 -2.00 27.41 -1.24
N ASN A 102 -1.36 26.34 -0.80
CA ASN A 102 -0.17 26.38 0.05
C ASN A 102 0.99 27.06 -0.69
N GLU A 103 1.25 26.69 -1.95
CA GLU A 103 2.29 27.31 -2.78
C GLU A 103 2.05 28.82 -2.94
N ASN A 104 0.82 29.25 -3.23
CA ASN A 104 0.48 30.66 -3.35
C ASN A 104 0.70 31.42 -2.02
N ILE A 105 0.29 30.84 -0.89
CA ILE A 105 0.53 31.45 0.43
C ILE A 105 2.03 31.59 0.69
N ARG A 106 2.84 30.58 0.35
CA ARG A 106 4.31 30.66 0.46
C ARG A 106 4.88 31.79 -0.40
N LYS A 107 4.45 31.92 -1.65
CA LYS A 107 4.86 33.03 -2.54
C LYS A 107 4.52 34.40 -1.93
N GLN A 108 3.33 34.53 -1.34
CA GLN A 108 2.91 35.78 -0.69
C GLN A 108 3.74 36.10 0.57
N ILE A 109 4.07 35.10 1.39
CA ILE A 109 4.94 35.28 2.56
C ILE A 109 6.32 35.76 2.13
N MET A 110 6.89 35.13 1.09
CA MET A 110 8.18 35.52 0.52
C MET A 110 8.15 36.95 -0.02
N ALA A 111 7.15 37.30 -0.83
CA ALA A 111 7.00 38.65 -1.37
C ALA A 111 6.88 39.72 -0.26
N LYS A 112 6.07 39.46 0.77
CA LYS A 112 5.94 40.36 1.94
C LYS A 112 7.23 40.46 2.76
N ARG A 113 8.08 39.42 2.80
CA ARG A 113 9.39 39.48 3.46
C ARG A 113 10.36 40.34 2.67
N VAL A 114 10.46 40.13 1.36
CA VAL A 114 11.32 40.94 0.48
C VAL A 114 10.92 42.42 0.58
N ALA A 115 9.62 42.73 0.50
CA ALA A 115 9.14 44.11 0.67
C ALA A 115 9.51 44.72 2.04
N ARG A 116 9.44 43.94 3.13
CA ARG A 116 9.87 44.39 4.47
C ARG A 116 11.38 44.55 4.60
N THR A 117 12.16 43.64 4.02
CA THR A 117 13.63 43.70 4.06
C THR A 117 14.16 44.88 3.25
N SER A 118 13.57 45.15 2.08
CA SER A 118 13.90 46.32 1.26
C SER A 118 13.56 47.65 1.95
N SER A 119 12.58 47.66 2.85
CA SER A 119 12.23 48.86 3.63
C SER A 119 13.11 49.07 4.87
N ASN A 120 13.81 48.04 5.34
CA ASN A 120 14.60 48.08 6.58
C ASN A 120 16.11 48.18 6.36
N ASN A 121 16.57 48.22 5.11
CA ASN A 121 18.00 48.36 4.80
C ASN A 121 18.45 49.82 4.84
N SER A 122 18.51 50.36 6.07
CA SER A 122 19.66 51.15 6.50
C SER A 122 20.59 50.20 7.27
N SER A 123 21.73 49.87 6.65
CA SER A 123 22.91 49.20 7.24
C SER A 123 22.72 47.82 7.87
N THR A 124 23.09 46.76 7.15
CA THR A 124 24.21 45.83 7.48
C THR A 124 24.21 44.71 6.44
N GLU A 125 25.28 44.65 5.66
CA GLU A 125 25.58 43.56 4.74
C GLU A 125 25.96 42.33 5.56
N GLU A 126 25.10 41.32 5.63
CA GLU A 126 25.54 39.96 5.92
C GLU A 126 24.90 38.99 4.94
N GLN A 127 25.78 38.42 4.12
CA GLN A 127 25.55 37.19 3.38
C GLN A 127 25.08 36.12 4.36
N GLN A 128 23.87 35.61 4.19
CA GLN A 128 23.48 34.33 4.77
C GLN A 128 22.35 33.73 3.94
N ASN A 129 22.64 32.52 3.46
CA ASN A 129 21.82 31.65 2.63
C ASN A 129 20.32 31.74 2.97
N ASP A 130 19.52 32.17 2.00
CA ASP A 130 18.05 32.14 2.08
C ASP A 130 17.57 30.69 2.01
N ASP A 131 17.81 29.93 3.08
CA ASP A 131 17.29 28.58 3.21
C ASP A 131 15.80 28.67 3.58
N ILE A 132 14.95 28.25 2.64
CA ILE A 132 13.48 28.17 2.76
C ILE A 132 13.06 27.38 4.02
N SER A 133 13.99 26.60 4.57
CA SER A 133 13.83 25.71 5.71
C SER A 133 13.68 26.39 7.08
N ASP A 134 14.01 27.68 7.21
CA ASP A 134 13.93 28.41 8.49
C ASP A 134 12.53 28.96 8.83
N LEU A 135 11.60 29.01 7.87
CA LEU A 135 10.32 29.74 8.03
C LEU A 135 9.08 28.86 7.98
N VAL A 136 9.16 27.71 7.31
CA VAL A 136 8.08 26.72 7.32
C VAL A 136 8.67 25.47 7.93
N PRO A 137 8.19 25.01 9.11
CA PRO A 137 8.64 23.76 9.69
C PRO A 137 8.70 22.68 8.60
N ARG A 138 9.84 21.98 8.49
CA ARG A 138 10.04 20.95 7.45
C ARG A 138 8.92 19.92 7.42
N GLU A 139 8.28 19.67 8.57
CA GLU A 139 7.10 18.82 8.74
C GLU A 139 5.86 19.26 7.94
N LEU A 140 5.78 20.54 7.57
CA LEU A 140 4.69 21.13 6.77
C LEU A 140 5.07 21.28 5.29
N ILE A 141 6.27 20.85 4.91
CA ILE A 141 6.73 20.76 3.54
C ILE A 141 6.47 19.33 3.08
N TRP A 142 5.26 19.09 2.56
CA TRP A 142 4.99 17.84 1.87
C TRP A 142 5.63 17.92 0.49
N GLU A 143 6.91 17.57 0.40
CA GLU A 143 7.52 17.32 -0.90
C GLU A 143 6.87 16.06 -1.44
N LEU A 144 6.16 16.16 -2.57
CA LEU A 144 5.85 14.98 -3.36
C LEU A 144 7.19 14.31 -3.62
N GLY A 145 7.38 13.11 -3.07
CA GLY A 145 8.62 12.37 -3.23
C GLY A 145 8.95 12.32 -4.72
N ASN A 146 9.98 13.05 -5.12
CA ASN A 146 10.54 12.91 -6.45
C ASN A 146 11.09 11.48 -6.48
N GLU A 147 10.33 10.55 -7.05
CA GLU A 147 10.78 9.21 -7.38
C GLU A 147 11.83 9.30 -8.49
N GLN A 148 13.01 9.79 -8.12
CA GLN A 148 14.26 9.69 -8.86
C GLN A 148 15.21 8.91 -7.97
N ASN A 149 14.87 7.66 -7.66
CA ASN A 149 15.79 6.68 -7.09
C ASN A 149 15.34 5.27 -7.53
N GLY A 150 15.53 5.03 -8.82
CA GLY A 150 15.61 3.70 -9.40
C GLY A 150 16.85 3.66 -10.30
N GLN A 151 18.03 3.55 -9.68
CA GLN A 151 19.23 3.07 -10.36
C GLN A 151 19.14 1.57 -10.58
#